data_AF-A0A7X2PAT4-F1
#
_entry.id   AF-A0A7X2PAT4-F1
#
_cell.length_a   1.000
_cell.length_b   1.000
_cell.length_c   1.000
_cell.angle_alpha   90.00
_cell.angle_beta   90.00
_cell.angle_gamma   90.00
#
_symmetry.space_group_name_H-M   'P 1'
#
loop_
_entity.id
_entity.type
_entity.pdbx_description
1 polymer ?
#
loop_
_entity_poly.entity_id
_entity_poly.type
_entity_poly.pdbx_seq_one_letter_code
_entity_poly.pdbx_strand_id
1 'polypeptide(L)'
;MNNLQLIVDPVKIPENITFNYAELSTAIKTKMEEYKGLVYTDDQIKEAKTDRADLNRLKGILKDERIRMKKAYLEPFSDFEDKINSLISVIDEPVALIDSQIKEYEKKQKDDKEQEIREKFKGMGFPDYVSLIKVWNPKWLNKSYSMKNIEDDLLSRKAEIQKDIDTIRAIPEFSFEALEAYKVNLSLSEAVAKGKEMADIQQRKQEAEEKARKQDIEGQVAAEQGQIPGEEVNPFGDGMLDPGKIENYPEQEEKNQDPEPVQQEKKETRKKVVIEIIAKESQFEAINDFYRNLKQTAESIRIISKLH
;
A
#
# COMPACT_ATOMS: atom_id res chain seq x y z
N MET A 1 -2.59 41.75 -12.49
CA MET A 1 -1.84 42.07 -13.72
C MET A 1 -2.84 42.24 -14.87
N ASN A 2 -3.76 43.20 -14.77
CA ASN A 2 -4.87 43.29 -15.72
C ASN A 2 -4.42 44.13 -16.92
N ASN A 3 -4.43 43.51 -18.12
CA ASN A 3 -4.08 44.03 -19.46
C ASN A 3 -2.79 43.48 -20.12
N LEU A 4 -2.17 42.41 -19.61
CA LEU A 4 -1.26 41.62 -20.46
C LEU A 4 -2.09 40.70 -21.37
N GLN A 5 -2.06 40.97 -22.68
CA GLN A 5 -2.65 40.16 -23.74
C GLN A 5 -1.62 39.96 -24.84
N LEU A 6 -1.53 38.75 -25.39
CA LEU A 6 -0.71 38.48 -26.57
C LEU A 6 -1.40 39.04 -27.81
N ILE A 7 -0.87 40.15 -28.33
CA ILE A 7 -1.25 40.69 -29.64
C ILE A 7 -0.27 40.10 -30.67
N VAL A 8 -0.82 39.51 -31.74
CA VAL A 8 -0.04 38.97 -32.86
C VAL A 8 -0.46 39.73 -34.12
N ASP A 9 0.49 40.36 -34.79
CA ASP A 9 0.23 41.06 -36.05
C ASP A 9 -0.19 40.08 -37.16
N PRO A 10 -1.03 40.49 -38.13
CA PRO A 10 -1.47 39.63 -39.23
C PRO A 10 -0.32 39.10 -40.10
N VAL A 11 0.13 37.88 -39.83
CA VAL A 11 1.15 37.20 -40.63
C VAL A 11 0.58 36.81 -41.99
N LYS A 12 1.28 37.16 -43.08
CA LYS A 12 0.94 36.66 -44.42
C LYS A 12 1.15 35.15 -44.46
N ILE A 13 0.07 34.38 -44.57
CA ILE A 13 0.13 32.94 -44.80
C ILE A 13 0.91 32.70 -46.12
N PRO A 14 1.95 31.85 -46.12
CA PRO A 14 2.71 31.54 -47.32
C PRO A 14 1.83 30.97 -48.44
N GLU A 15 2.13 31.37 -49.67
CA GLU A 15 1.44 30.89 -50.87
C GLU A 15 1.84 29.44 -51.21
N ASN A 16 1.04 28.76 -52.02
CA ASN A 16 1.31 27.39 -52.46
C ASN A 16 2.69 27.28 -53.11
N ILE A 17 3.54 26.36 -52.62
CA ILE A 17 4.88 26.13 -53.16
C ILE A 17 4.77 25.57 -54.58
N THR A 18 4.98 26.41 -55.58
CA THR A 18 5.08 26.03 -56.99
C THR A 18 6.53 25.78 -57.37
N PHE A 19 6.75 24.78 -58.23
CA PHE A 19 8.05 24.44 -58.81
C PHE A 19 7.82 23.70 -60.13
N ASN A 20 8.88 23.44 -60.89
CA ASN A 20 8.80 22.79 -62.22
C ASN A 20 8.57 21.27 -62.15
N TYR A 21 7.59 20.84 -61.35
CA TYR A 21 7.24 19.44 -61.13
C TYR A 21 6.94 18.69 -62.44
N ALA A 22 6.26 19.32 -63.41
CA ALA A 22 5.94 18.68 -64.70
C ALA A 22 7.21 18.34 -65.51
N GLU A 23 8.16 19.26 -65.57
CA GLU A 23 9.47 19.06 -66.24
C GLU A 23 10.29 17.99 -65.51
N LEU A 24 10.48 18.14 -64.20
CA LEU A 24 11.24 17.19 -63.39
C LEU A 24 10.63 15.79 -63.42
N SER A 25 9.31 15.67 -63.29
CA SER A 25 8.61 14.38 -63.36
C SER A 25 8.77 13.72 -64.73
N THR A 26 8.77 14.51 -65.81
CA THR A 26 8.98 14.00 -67.17
C THR A 26 10.42 13.57 -67.39
N ALA A 27 11.40 14.43 -67.09
CA ALA A 27 12.83 14.13 -67.24
C ALA A 27 13.26 12.93 -66.40
N ILE A 28 12.79 12.83 -65.15
CA ILE A 28 13.03 11.67 -64.28
C ILE A 28 12.40 10.42 -64.88
N LYS A 29 11.13 10.46 -65.33
CA LYS A 29 10.49 9.28 -65.94
C LYS A 29 11.24 8.81 -67.18
N THR A 30 11.54 9.68 -68.13
CA THR A 30 12.33 9.34 -69.33
C THR A 30 13.64 8.67 -68.95
N LYS A 31 14.39 9.26 -67.99
CA LYS A 31 15.64 8.66 -67.52
C LYS A 31 15.46 7.36 -66.72
N MET A 32 14.29 7.10 -66.12
CA MET A 32 13.97 5.79 -65.53
C MET A 32 13.63 4.73 -66.57
N GLU A 33 12.98 5.10 -67.70
CA GLU A 33 12.69 4.15 -68.78
C GLU A 33 13.99 3.62 -69.42
N GLU A 34 15.04 4.45 -69.54
CA GLU A 34 16.37 4.03 -70.00
C GLU A 34 16.99 2.89 -69.17
N TYR A 35 16.65 2.81 -67.86
CA TYR A 35 17.13 1.75 -66.98
C TYR A 35 16.18 0.53 -66.91
N LYS A 36 15.00 0.56 -67.53
CA LYS A 36 14.08 -0.59 -67.52
C LYS A 36 14.53 -1.66 -68.51
N GLY A 37 14.78 -2.86 -68.00
CA GLY A 37 15.22 -4.00 -68.80
C GLY A 37 16.71 -4.00 -69.15
N LEU A 38 17.48 -3.03 -68.65
CA LEU A 38 18.92 -2.96 -68.87
C LEU A 38 19.64 -4.00 -67.99
N VAL A 39 20.16 -5.06 -68.63
CA VAL A 39 20.97 -6.11 -67.98
C VAL A 39 22.44 -5.79 -68.21
N TYR A 40 23.09 -5.20 -67.21
CA TYR A 40 24.52 -4.90 -67.27
C TYR A 40 25.36 -6.19 -67.35
N THR A 41 26.25 -6.28 -68.34
CA THR A 41 27.31 -7.30 -68.39
C THR A 41 28.51 -6.90 -67.51
N ASP A 42 29.44 -7.83 -67.27
CA ASP A 42 30.61 -7.59 -66.40
C ASP A 42 31.45 -6.37 -66.81
N ASP A 43 31.60 -6.11 -68.12
CA ASP A 43 32.31 -4.94 -68.64
C ASP A 43 31.58 -3.61 -68.32
N GLN A 44 30.24 -3.64 -68.25
CA GLN A 44 29.39 -2.48 -67.99
C GLN A 44 29.24 -2.15 -66.49
N ILE A 45 29.79 -2.97 -65.59
CA ILE A 45 29.72 -2.76 -64.13
C ILE A 45 30.35 -1.43 -63.68
N LYS A 46 31.20 -0.80 -64.49
CA LYS A 46 31.70 0.58 -64.24
C LYS A 46 30.63 1.63 -64.50
N GLU A 47 29.93 1.53 -65.63
CA GLU A 47 28.84 2.42 -66.05
C GLU A 47 27.68 2.36 -65.06
N ALA A 48 27.23 1.15 -64.72
CA ALA A 48 26.21 0.89 -63.70
C ALA A 48 26.48 1.55 -62.33
N LYS A 49 27.76 1.70 -61.95
CA LYS A 49 28.17 2.35 -60.70
C LYS A 49 28.08 3.88 -60.80
N THR A 50 28.34 4.45 -61.97
CA THR A 50 28.16 5.87 -62.28
C THR A 50 26.68 6.24 -62.32
N ASP A 51 25.86 5.51 -63.08
CA ASP A 51 24.40 5.74 -63.15
C ASP A 51 23.77 5.72 -61.75
N ARG A 52 24.11 4.71 -60.95
CA ARG A 52 23.67 4.59 -59.55
C ARG A 52 24.17 5.75 -58.68
N ALA A 53 25.35 6.31 -58.94
CA ALA A 53 25.85 7.47 -58.20
C ALA A 53 25.06 8.74 -58.56
N ASP A 54 24.80 8.99 -59.85
CA ASP A 54 24.06 10.16 -60.31
C ASP A 54 22.58 10.12 -59.92
N LEU A 55 21.95 8.94 -59.95
CA LEU A 55 20.60 8.73 -59.40
C LEU A 55 20.53 9.06 -57.90
N ASN A 56 21.54 8.66 -57.12
CA ASN A 56 21.61 8.99 -55.69
C ASN A 56 21.94 10.49 -55.46
N ARG A 57 22.74 11.11 -56.32
CA ARG A 57 23.00 12.56 -56.30
C ARG A 57 21.73 13.37 -56.55
N LEU A 58 20.94 13.02 -57.57
CA LEU A 58 19.66 13.65 -57.87
C LEU A 58 18.65 13.48 -56.73
N LYS A 59 18.56 12.28 -56.16
CA LYS A 59 17.76 11.99 -54.96
C LYS A 59 18.21 12.80 -53.74
N GLY A 60 19.52 13.07 -53.60
CA GLY A 60 20.08 13.96 -52.60
C GLY A 60 19.57 15.40 -52.78
N ILE A 61 19.82 15.98 -53.96
CA ILE A 61 19.40 17.36 -54.29
C ILE A 61 17.91 17.61 -53.99
N LEU A 62 17.02 16.70 -54.42
CA LEU A 62 15.57 16.81 -54.16
C LEU A 62 15.21 16.71 -52.68
N LYS A 63 15.93 15.88 -51.90
CA LYS A 63 15.74 15.75 -50.45
C LYS A 63 16.23 16.99 -49.71
N ASP A 64 17.38 17.52 -50.11
CA ASP A 64 18.07 18.62 -49.44
C ASP A 64 17.37 19.96 -49.72
N GLU A 65 16.87 20.17 -50.95
CA GLU A 65 16.01 21.32 -51.28
C GLU A 65 14.72 21.32 -50.46
N ARG A 66 14.06 20.16 -50.33
CA ARG A 66 12.88 19.99 -49.47
C ARG A 66 13.19 20.29 -48.00
N ILE A 67 14.38 19.95 -47.50
CA ILE A 67 14.83 20.27 -46.14
C ILE A 67 15.09 21.78 -46.00
N ARG A 68 15.77 22.39 -46.98
CA ARG A 68 16.03 23.84 -47.03
C ARG A 68 14.72 24.65 -46.98
N MET A 69 13.77 24.32 -47.85
CA MET A 69 12.46 24.96 -47.88
C MET A 69 11.67 24.74 -46.59
N LYS A 70 11.67 23.52 -46.03
CA LYS A 70 11.02 23.26 -44.72
C LYS A 70 11.64 24.11 -43.61
N LYS A 71 12.98 24.26 -43.56
CA LYS A 71 13.63 25.11 -42.55
C LYS A 71 13.18 26.56 -42.71
N ALA A 72 13.39 27.16 -43.89
CA ALA A 72 13.07 28.56 -44.14
C ALA A 72 11.58 28.91 -43.92
N TYR A 73 10.67 27.95 -44.16
CA TYR A 73 9.24 28.10 -43.87
C TYR A 73 8.93 28.14 -42.37
N LEU A 74 9.60 27.30 -41.58
CA LEU A 74 9.35 27.15 -40.14
C LEU A 74 10.21 28.06 -39.26
N GLU A 75 11.31 28.60 -39.78
CA GLU A 75 12.25 29.47 -39.06
C GLU A 75 11.54 30.68 -38.41
N PRO A 76 10.64 31.44 -39.09
CA PRO A 76 9.87 32.51 -38.45
C PRO A 76 8.86 32.03 -37.37
N PHE A 77 8.40 30.78 -37.45
CA PHE A 77 7.50 30.19 -36.46
C PHE A 77 8.26 29.71 -35.23
N SER A 78 9.41 29.05 -35.40
CA SER A 78 10.33 28.69 -34.31
C SER A 78 10.76 29.94 -33.55
N ASP A 79 11.16 30.99 -34.28
CA ASP A 79 11.51 32.29 -33.71
C ASP A 79 10.38 32.92 -32.87
N PHE A 80 9.12 32.61 -33.15
CA PHE A 80 7.97 33.05 -32.37
C PHE A 80 7.71 32.11 -31.18
N GLU A 81 7.71 30.81 -31.40
CA GLU A 81 7.54 29.75 -30.40
C GLU A 81 8.60 29.86 -29.29
N ASP A 82 9.88 30.01 -29.64
CA ASP A 82 10.99 30.18 -28.69
C ASP A 82 10.85 31.46 -27.84
N LYS A 83 10.32 32.56 -28.43
CA LYS A 83 10.05 33.82 -27.70
C LYS A 83 8.87 33.66 -26.75
N ILE A 84 7.80 32.96 -27.15
CA ILE A 84 6.66 32.65 -26.29
C ILE A 84 7.06 31.70 -25.15
N ASN A 85 7.82 30.64 -25.43
CA ASN A 85 8.33 29.70 -24.43
C ASN A 85 9.27 30.37 -23.43
N SER A 86 10.08 31.34 -23.87
CA SER A 86 10.91 32.18 -22.99
C SER A 86 10.05 33.05 -22.06
N LEU A 87 9.00 33.69 -22.57
CA LEU A 87 8.05 34.47 -21.76
C LEU A 87 7.28 33.60 -20.75
N ILE A 88 6.88 32.39 -21.12
CA ILE A 88 6.25 31.40 -20.23
C ILE A 88 7.24 31.01 -19.12
N SER A 89 8.48 30.67 -19.46
CA SER A 89 9.53 30.27 -18.50
C SER A 89 9.79 31.34 -17.43
N VAL A 90 9.72 32.63 -17.80
CA VAL A 90 9.85 33.77 -16.87
C VAL A 90 8.64 33.94 -15.93
N ILE A 91 7.48 33.36 -16.29
CA ILE A 91 6.27 33.35 -15.44
C ILE A 91 6.26 32.10 -14.54
N ASP A 92 6.76 30.96 -15.00
CA ASP A 92 6.75 29.70 -14.25
C ASP A 92 7.58 29.75 -12.96
N GLU A 93 8.73 30.44 -12.94
CA GLU A 93 9.55 30.61 -11.73
C GLU A 93 8.79 31.32 -10.57
N PRO A 94 8.26 32.55 -10.74
CA PRO A 94 7.50 33.20 -9.67
C PRO A 94 6.19 32.47 -9.35
N VAL A 95 5.56 31.78 -10.31
CA VAL A 95 4.39 30.91 -10.03
C VAL A 95 4.80 29.78 -9.09
N ALA A 96 5.85 29.02 -9.38
CA ALA A 96 6.32 27.92 -8.54
C ALA A 96 6.74 28.40 -7.13
N LEU A 97 7.37 29.58 -7.04
CA LEU A 97 7.73 30.20 -5.77
C LEU A 97 6.50 30.57 -4.93
N ILE A 98 5.48 31.18 -5.52
CA ILE A 98 4.22 31.52 -4.85
C ILE A 98 3.49 30.24 -4.41
N ASP A 99 3.43 29.22 -5.27
CA ASP A 99 2.82 27.93 -4.98
C ASP A 99 3.50 27.23 -3.79
N SER A 100 4.83 27.35 -3.69
CA SER A 100 5.60 26.84 -2.55
C SER A 100 5.26 27.58 -1.25
N GLN A 101 5.24 28.92 -1.28
CA GLN A 101 4.90 29.75 -0.11
C GLN A 101 3.46 29.50 0.38
N ILE A 102 2.51 29.29 -0.55
CA ILE A 102 1.12 28.92 -0.20
C ILE A 102 1.11 27.56 0.52
N LYS A 103 1.81 26.55 -0.02
CA LYS A 103 1.86 25.20 0.58
C LYS A 103 2.54 25.21 1.95
N GLU A 104 3.62 25.98 2.13
CA GLU A 104 4.28 26.15 3.42
C GLU A 104 3.38 26.87 4.44
N TYR A 105 2.68 27.93 4.02
CA TYR A 105 1.73 28.66 4.86
C TYR A 105 0.52 27.79 5.26
N GLU A 106 -0.05 27.01 4.34
CA GLU A 106 -1.12 26.06 4.65
C GLU A 106 -0.65 24.90 5.53
N LYS A 107 0.59 24.42 5.36
CA LYS A 107 1.19 23.44 6.27
C LYS A 107 1.31 24.05 7.67
N LYS A 108 1.88 25.25 7.79
CA LYS A 108 2.00 25.94 9.07
C LYS A 108 0.64 26.15 9.75
N GLN A 109 -0.39 26.58 9.03
CA GLN A 109 -1.75 26.67 9.61
C GLN A 109 -2.27 25.33 10.15
N LYS A 110 -1.88 24.19 9.56
CA LYS A 110 -2.25 22.86 10.07
C LYS A 110 -1.38 22.45 11.26
N ASP A 111 -0.08 22.72 11.23
CA ASP A 111 0.85 22.44 12.33
C ASP A 111 0.49 23.27 13.59
N ASP A 112 0.30 24.59 13.44
CA ASP A 112 -0.10 25.52 14.50
C ASP A 112 -1.45 25.09 15.11
N LYS A 113 -2.42 24.69 14.26
CA LYS A 113 -3.73 24.21 14.70
C LYS A 113 -3.65 22.84 15.38
N GLU A 114 -2.79 21.94 14.91
CA GLU A 114 -2.55 20.66 15.60
C GLU A 114 -1.94 20.90 16.99
N GLN A 115 -1.04 21.87 17.14
CA GLN A 115 -0.54 22.28 18.44
C GLN A 115 -1.65 22.82 19.34
N GLU A 116 -2.53 23.71 18.83
CA GLU A 116 -3.67 24.21 19.62
C GLU A 116 -4.59 23.07 20.09
N ILE A 117 -4.90 22.09 19.22
CA ILE A 117 -5.67 20.89 19.62
C ILE A 117 -4.93 20.08 20.69
N ARG A 118 -3.61 19.91 20.56
CA ARG A 118 -2.77 19.21 21.54
C ARG A 118 -2.72 19.91 22.90
N GLU A 119 -2.82 21.24 22.93
CA GLU A 119 -2.88 22.03 24.16
C GLU A 119 -4.27 21.98 24.80
N LYS A 120 -5.34 22.16 24.00
CA LYS A 120 -6.74 22.01 24.43
C LYS A 120 -6.99 20.62 25.03
N PHE A 121 -6.53 19.56 24.36
CA PHE A 121 -6.65 18.18 24.83
C PHE A 121 -6.02 17.95 26.22
N LYS A 122 -4.82 18.49 26.45
CA LYS A 122 -4.16 18.43 27.78
C LYS A 122 -5.00 19.15 28.85
N GLY A 123 -5.54 20.33 28.51
CA GLY A 123 -6.37 21.12 29.42
C GLY A 123 -7.73 20.49 29.77
N MET A 124 -8.23 19.56 28.94
CA MET A 124 -9.54 18.92 29.14
C MET A 124 -9.55 17.79 30.18
N GLY A 125 -8.39 17.34 30.68
CA GLY A 125 -8.29 16.31 31.72
C GLY A 125 -8.92 14.97 31.31
N PHE A 126 -8.50 14.42 30.18
CA PHE A 126 -8.77 13.03 29.80
C PHE A 126 -8.00 12.06 30.72
N PRO A 127 -8.46 10.80 30.88
CA PRO A 127 -7.70 9.76 31.59
C PRO A 127 -6.37 9.44 30.87
N ASP A 128 -5.31 9.13 31.61
CA ASP A 128 -3.93 9.03 31.07
C ASP A 128 -3.75 8.01 29.92
N TYR A 129 -4.56 6.96 29.88
CA TYR A 129 -4.54 5.95 28.81
C TYR A 129 -5.25 6.40 27.52
N VAL A 130 -6.00 7.51 27.56
CA VAL A 130 -6.59 8.17 26.39
C VAL A 130 -5.56 9.16 25.86
N SER A 131 -4.83 8.77 24.82
CA SER A 131 -4.00 9.72 24.05
C SER A 131 -4.85 10.42 22.99
N LEU A 132 -4.45 11.64 22.59
CA LEU A 132 -5.10 12.39 21.51
C LEU A 132 -5.27 11.56 20.23
N ILE A 133 -4.31 10.66 19.94
CA ILE A 133 -4.34 9.78 18.75
C ILE A 133 -5.56 8.84 18.78
N LYS A 134 -5.98 8.35 19.96
CA LYS A 134 -7.16 7.46 20.11
C LYS A 134 -8.50 8.17 19.92
N VAL A 135 -8.52 9.51 19.91
CA VAL A 135 -9.73 10.33 19.70
C VAL A 135 -9.62 11.26 18.48
N TRP A 136 -8.56 11.13 17.68
CA TRP A 136 -8.24 12.07 16.61
C TRP A 136 -9.19 11.97 15.42
N ASN A 137 -9.75 13.11 15.01
CA ASN A 137 -10.59 13.21 13.82
C ASN A 137 -9.85 14.02 12.72
N PRO A 138 -9.48 13.42 11.57
CA PRO A 138 -8.80 14.13 10.49
C PRO A 138 -9.52 15.39 9.97
N LYS A 139 -10.84 15.49 10.18
CA LYS A 139 -11.62 16.69 9.80
C LYS A 139 -11.22 17.94 10.60
N TRP A 140 -10.61 17.80 11.78
CA TRP A 140 -10.17 18.91 12.60
C TRP A 140 -9.13 19.81 11.92
N LEU A 141 -8.28 19.27 11.03
CA LEU A 141 -7.31 20.06 10.26
C LEU A 141 -7.92 20.77 9.04
N ASN A 142 -9.21 20.62 8.78
CA ASN A 142 -9.89 21.40 7.73
C ASN A 142 -10.03 22.87 8.15
N LYS A 143 -9.75 23.79 7.22
CA LYS A 143 -9.83 25.24 7.43
C LYS A 143 -11.23 25.73 7.84
N SER A 144 -12.28 25.04 7.41
CA SER A 144 -13.68 25.33 7.72
C SER A 144 -14.16 24.79 9.08
N TYR A 145 -13.38 23.91 9.73
CA TYR A 145 -13.77 23.29 11.00
C TYR A 145 -13.25 24.16 12.16
N SER A 146 -14.13 24.84 12.90
CA SER A 146 -13.71 25.81 13.92
C SER A 146 -13.03 25.14 15.13
N MET A 147 -12.18 25.85 15.88
CA MET A 147 -11.59 25.30 17.11
C MET A 147 -12.67 24.95 18.15
N LYS A 148 -13.74 25.77 18.23
CA LYS A 148 -14.89 25.45 19.07
C LYS A 148 -15.50 24.09 18.72
N ASN A 149 -15.69 23.79 17.43
CA ASN A 149 -16.25 22.48 17.02
C ASN A 149 -15.34 21.31 17.46
N ILE A 150 -14.02 21.53 17.54
CA ILE A 150 -13.05 20.54 18.01
C ILE A 150 -13.15 20.36 19.53
N GLU A 151 -13.37 21.45 20.27
CA GLU A 151 -13.66 21.40 21.71
C GLU A 151 -14.97 20.67 22.00
N ASP A 152 -16.04 20.97 21.24
CA ASP A 152 -17.34 20.31 21.35
C ASP A 152 -17.26 18.80 20.98
N ASP A 153 -16.51 18.43 19.94
CA ASP A 153 -16.19 17.03 19.56
C ASP A 153 -15.44 16.30 20.71
N LEU A 154 -14.40 16.92 21.27
CA LEU A 154 -13.58 16.35 22.34
C LEU A 154 -14.37 16.17 23.64
N LEU A 155 -15.20 17.15 24.02
CA LEU A 155 -16.08 17.04 25.19
C LEU A 155 -17.10 15.92 25.00
N SER A 156 -17.68 15.80 23.80
CA SER A 156 -18.60 14.70 23.46
C SER A 156 -17.90 13.34 23.58
N ARG A 157 -16.70 13.19 22.99
CA ARG A 157 -15.94 11.93 23.07
C ARG A 157 -15.48 11.61 24.50
N LYS A 158 -15.21 12.62 25.35
CA LYS A 158 -14.93 12.41 26.78
C LYS A 158 -16.16 11.85 27.52
N ALA A 159 -17.35 12.37 27.22
CA ALA A 159 -18.60 11.89 27.81
C ALA A 159 -18.96 10.46 27.36
N GLU A 160 -18.72 10.11 26.09
CA GLU A 160 -18.82 8.73 25.60
C GLU A 160 -17.88 7.79 26.36
N ILE A 161 -16.60 8.14 26.46
CA ILE A 161 -15.59 7.33 27.16
C ILE A 161 -15.99 7.10 28.63
N GLN A 162 -16.50 8.13 29.32
CA GLN A 162 -16.98 7.97 30.69
C GLN A 162 -18.17 6.99 30.78
N LYS A 163 -19.14 7.11 29.86
CA LYS A 163 -20.30 6.22 29.78
C LYS A 163 -19.91 4.76 29.47
N ASP A 164 -18.95 4.55 28.57
CA ASP A 164 -18.41 3.22 28.26
C ASP A 164 -17.77 2.58 29.51
N ILE A 165 -16.93 3.34 30.23
CA ILE A 165 -16.28 2.90 31.48
C ILE A 165 -17.33 2.50 32.53
N ASP A 166 -18.37 3.31 32.72
CA ASP A 166 -19.41 3.02 33.70
C ASP A 166 -20.32 1.85 33.28
N THR A 167 -20.48 1.62 31.97
CA THR A 167 -21.12 0.41 31.42
C THR A 167 -20.27 -0.84 31.70
N ILE A 168 -18.94 -0.76 31.54
CA ILE A 168 -18.02 -1.87 31.83
C ILE A 168 -17.97 -2.19 33.33
N ARG A 169 -17.97 -1.17 34.19
CA ARG A 169 -18.03 -1.32 35.66
C ARG A 169 -19.32 -1.97 36.16
N ALA A 170 -20.39 -1.93 35.37
CA ALA A 170 -21.66 -2.59 35.70
C ALA A 170 -21.70 -4.08 35.32
N ILE A 171 -20.65 -4.63 34.69
CA ILE A 171 -20.55 -6.07 34.42
C ILE A 171 -20.29 -6.80 35.77
N PRO A 172 -21.08 -7.82 36.16
CA PRO A 172 -20.95 -8.46 37.48
C PRO A 172 -19.62 -9.18 37.74
N GLU A 173 -19.02 -9.75 36.69
CA GLU A 173 -17.77 -10.51 36.77
C GLU A 173 -16.78 -10.01 35.70
N PHE A 174 -15.47 -10.14 35.96
CA PHE A 174 -14.38 -9.79 35.04
C PHE A 174 -14.43 -8.35 34.46
N SER A 175 -15.06 -7.41 35.18
CA SER A 175 -15.16 -6.01 34.80
C SER A 175 -13.82 -5.26 34.84
N PHE A 176 -12.85 -5.76 35.60
CA PHE A 176 -11.47 -5.25 35.59
C PHE A 176 -10.75 -5.61 34.28
N GLU A 177 -10.80 -6.87 33.88
CA GLU A 177 -10.22 -7.40 32.64
C GLU A 177 -10.88 -6.77 31.40
N ALA A 178 -12.19 -6.58 31.44
CA ALA A 178 -12.93 -5.82 30.43
C ALA A 178 -12.45 -4.35 30.36
N LEU A 179 -12.18 -3.71 31.50
CA LEU A 179 -11.67 -2.34 31.54
C LEU A 179 -10.23 -2.22 31.05
N GLU A 180 -9.35 -3.19 31.35
CA GLU A 180 -8.00 -3.23 30.76
C GLU A 180 -8.05 -3.42 29.24
N ALA A 181 -8.93 -4.30 28.73
CA ALA A 181 -9.17 -4.42 27.29
C ALA A 181 -9.65 -3.09 26.68
N TYR A 182 -10.62 -2.41 27.31
CA TYR A 182 -11.11 -1.10 26.85
C TYR A 182 -10.00 -0.05 26.76
N LYS A 183 -9.08 0.00 27.75
CA LYS A 183 -7.99 0.98 27.78
C LYS A 183 -7.07 0.89 26.54
N VAL A 184 -6.97 -0.27 25.89
CA VAL A 184 -6.12 -0.46 24.70
C VAL A 184 -6.59 0.44 23.55
N ASN A 185 -7.85 0.35 23.14
CA ASN A 185 -8.37 0.94 21.90
C ASN A 185 -9.69 1.73 22.05
N LEU A 186 -10.27 1.81 23.26
CA LEU A 186 -11.55 2.46 23.57
C LEU A 186 -12.75 1.81 22.86
N SER A 187 -12.70 0.48 22.68
CA SER A 187 -13.76 -0.35 22.08
C SER A 187 -14.61 -1.02 23.15
N LEU A 188 -15.82 -0.48 23.39
CA LEU A 188 -16.77 -1.05 24.36
C LEU A 188 -17.17 -2.49 23.99
N SER A 189 -17.30 -2.80 22.70
CA SER A 189 -17.66 -4.13 22.21
C SER A 189 -16.60 -5.19 22.53
N GLU A 190 -15.32 -4.87 22.40
CA GLU A 190 -14.23 -5.80 22.73
C GLU A 190 -14.08 -5.98 24.24
N ALA A 191 -14.25 -4.89 25.00
CA ALA A 191 -14.28 -4.92 26.46
C ALA A 191 -15.37 -5.87 27.01
N VAL A 192 -16.62 -5.69 26.55
CA VAL A 192 -17.75 -6.54 26.94
C VAL A 192 -17.56 -7.99 26.47
N ALA A 193 -17.04 -8.20 25.26
CA ALA A 193 -16.71 -9.54 24.77
C ALA A 193 -15.65 -10.23 25.64
N LYS A 194 -14.61 -9.52 26.07
CA LYS A 194 -13.55 -10.06 26.93
C LYS A 194 -14.06 -10.42 28.33
N GLY A 195 -14.85 -9.56 28.96
CA GLY A 195 -15.49 -9.85 30.24
C GLY A 195 -16.36 -11.11 30.17
N LYS A 196 -17.18 -11.24 29.11
CA LYS A 196 -18.00 -12.43 28.90
C LYS A 196 -17.15 -13.69 28.64
N GLU A 197 -16.12 -13.62 27.80
CA GLU A 197 -15.25 -14.76 27.52
C GLU A 197 -14.65 -15.37 28.80
N MET A 198 -14.20 -14.50 29.73
CA MET A 198 -13.65 -14.92 31.01
C MET A 198 -14.70 -15.57 31.92
N ALA A 199 -15.93 -15.02 31.97
CA ALA A 199 -17.04 -15.64 32.70
C ALA A 199 -17.42 -17.01 32.10
N ASP A 200 -17.56 -17.11 30.79
CA ASP A 200 -17.85 -18.35 30.07
C ASP A 200 -16.73 -19.40 30.34
N ILE A 201 -15.45 -19.00 30.45
CA ILE A 201 -14.33 -19.89 30.83
C ILE A 201 -14.44 -20.33 32.29
N GLN A 202 -14.66 -19.40 33.22
CA GLN A 202 -14.72 -19.68 34.66
C GLN A 202 -15.89 -20.61 35.01
N GLN A 203 -17.07 -20.40 34.44
CA GLN A 203 -18.22 -21.29 34.61
C GLN A 203 -17.90 -22.70 34.10
N ARG A 204 -17.34 -22.84 32.89
CA ARG A 204 -16.97 -24.16 32.33
C ARG A 204 -15.93 -24.88 33.18
N LYS A 205 -15.00 -24.15 33.81
CA LYS A 205 -14.02 -24.72 34.74
C LYS A 205 -14.71 -25.23 36.02
N GLN A 206 -15.56 -24.42 36.66
CA GLN A 206 -16.30 -24.82 37.85
C GLN A 206 -17.22 -26.02 37.59
N GLU A 207 -17.93 -26.04 36.46
CA GLU A 207 -18.74 -27.18 36.04
C GLU A 207 -17.93 -28.46 35.84
N ALA A 208 -16.68 -28.36 35.36
CA ALA A 208 -15.80 -29.52 35.19
C ALA A 208 -15.27 -30.03 36.55
N GLU A 209 -14.85 -29.13 37.43
CA GLU A 209 -14.39 -29.46 38.79
C GLU A 209 -15.51 -30.06 39.65
N GLU A 210 -16.75 -29.59 39.52
CA GLU A 210 -17.90 -30.17 40.23
C GLU A 210 -18.29 -31.56 39.68
N LYS A 211 -18.19 -31.77 38.35
CA LYS A 211 -18.41 -33.08 37.72
C LYS A 211 -17.34 -34.09 38.16
N ALA A 212 -16.07 -33.70 38.18
CA ALA A 212 -14.97 -34.53 38.69
C ALA A 212 -15.21 -34.91 40.16
N ARG A 213 -15.47 -33.95 41.05
CA ARG A 213 -15.75 -34.23 42.47
C ARG A 213 -16.93 -35.17 42.70
N LYS A 214 -17.97 -35.12 41.86
CA LYS A 214 -19.10 -36.07 41.96
C LYS A 214 -18.67 -37.48 41.54
N GLN A 215 -17.91 -37.61 40.46
CA GLN A 215 -17.36 -38.89 40.00
C GLN A 215 -16.38 -39.51 41.01
N ASP A 216 -15.53 -38.69 41.66
CA ASP A 216 -14.62 -39.15 42.71
C ASP A 216 -15.38 -39.71 43.94
N ILE A 217 -16.44 -39.02 44.37
CA ILE A 217 -17.28 -39.44 45.50
C ILE A 217 -18.08 -40.70 45.16
N GLU A 218 -18.71 -40.76 43.98
CA GLU A 218 -19.41 -41.96 43.51
C GLU A 218 -18.46 -43.17 43.37
N GLY A 219 -17.24 -42.95 42.90
CA GLY A 219 -16.19 -43.97 42.84
C GLY A 219 -15.74 -44.48 44.21
N GLN A 220 -15.60 -43.60 45.21
CA GLN A 220 -15.25 -43.99 46.57
C GLN A 220 -16.37 -44.79 47.24
N VAL A 221 -17.63 -44.36 47.11
CA VAL A 221 -18.80 -45.08 47.67
C VAL A 221 -19.00 -46.43 46.97
N ALA A 222 -18.73 -46.53 45.66
CA ALA A 222 -18.77 -47.80 44.94
C ALA A 222 -17.65 -48.77 45.38
N ALA A 223 -16.48 -48.27 45.79
CA ALA A 223 -15.40 -49.09 46.33
C ALA A 223 -15.69 -49.58 47.76
N GLU A 224 -16.29 -48.75 48.63
CA GLU A 224 -16.64 -49.15 50.01
C GLU A 224 -17.69 -50.26 50.09
N GLN A 225 -18.61 -50.36 49.12
CA GLN A 225 -19.61 -51.43 49.08
C GLN A 225 -19.05 -52.79 48.58
N GLY A 226 -17.73 -52.89 48.33
CA GLY A 226 -17.11 -54.05 47.69
C GLY A 226 -16.77 -55.25 48.57
N GLN A 227 -16.52 -55.10 49.89
CA GLN A 227 -15.87 -56.18 50.65
C GLN A 227 -16.03 -56.18 52.19
N ILE A 228 -16.69 -57.20 52.75
CA ILE A 228 -16.50 -57.75 54.12
C ILE A 228 -16.96 -59.24 54.15
N PRO A 229 -16.47 -60.13 55.07
CA PRO A 229 -16.00 -61.47 54.66
C PRO A 229 -16.39 -62.69 55.57
N GLY A 230 -15.86 -63.88 55.22
CA GLY A 230 -15.76 -65.14 56.00
C GLY A 230 -15.24 -66.28 55.08
N GLU A 231 -14.16 -67.04 55.35
CA GLU A 231 -13.87 -68.03 56.42
C GLU A 231 -14.76 -69.29 56.32
N GLU A 232 -14.27 -70.55 56.29
CA GLU A 232 -12.91 -71.17 56.35
C GLU A 232 -12.68 -72.12 55.11
N VAL A 233 -11.71 -73.05 54.93
CA VAL A 233 -10.68 -73.74 55.77
C VAL A 233 -9.46 -74.19 54.91
N ASN A 234 -8.40 -74.71 55.56
CA ASN A 234 -7.26 -75.47 55.00
C ASN A 234 -7.40 -76.99 55.32
N PRO A 235 -6.69 -77.99 54.72
CA PRO A 235 -5.20 -78.11 54.77
C PRO A 235 -4.45 -78.99 53.70
N PHE A 236 -3.10 -78.97 53.78
CA PHE A 236 -2.09 -79.86 53.13
C PHE A 236 -2.03 -79.95 51.58
N GLY A 237 -0.86 -79.97 50.93
CA GLY A 237 0.50 -79.76 51.45
C GLY A 237 1.65 -80.00 50.45
N ASP A 238 2.67 -79.14 50.53
CA ASP A 238 4.10 -79.29 50.18
C ASP A 238 4.55 -79.56 48.71
N GLY A 239 5.66 -78.96 48.25
CA GLY A 239 6.17 -79.17 46.88
C GLY A 239 7.06 -78.12 46.14
N MET A 240 8.05 -77.49 46.78
CA MET A 240 9.29 -76.90 46.19
C MET A 240 9.29 -75.82 45.06
N LEU A 241 10.00 -74.69 45.35
CA LEU A 241 10.99 -73.92 44.54
C LEU A 241 10.57 -73.34 43.15
N ASP A 242 10.60 -72.02 42.82
CA ASP A 242 11.57 -70.89 43.01
C ASP A 242 12.77 -70.91 42.00
N PRO A 243 13.31 -69.77 41.45
CA PRO A 243 12.99 -68.33 41.64
C PRO A 243 12.67 -67.47 40.37
N GLY A 244 12.20 -66.23 40.60
CA GLY A 244 11.90 -65.19 39.57
C GLY A 244 12.21 -63.73 39.98
N LYS A 245 13.36 -63.51 40.60
CA LYS A 245 14.01 -62.26 41.12
C LYS A 245 14.03 -61.03 40.13
N ILE A 246 14.13 -59.73 40.51
CA ILE A 246 14.32 -59.00 41.81
C ILE A 246 14.09 -57.45 41.73
N GLU A 247 13.92 -56.78 42.90
CA GLU A 247 14.17 -55.37 43.39
C GLU A 247 14.21 -54.13 42.44
N ASN A 248 13.84 -52.87 42.78
CA ASN A 248 13.60 -52.03 44.00
C ASN A 248 14.64 -50.89 44.24
N TYR A 249 14.22 -49.62 44.05
CA TYR A 249 14.47 -48.40 44.87
C TYR A 249 15.93 -47.87 45.12
N PRO A 250 16.17 -46.65 45.69
CA PRO A 250 15.28 -45.52 46.10
C PRO A 250 15.73 -44.06 45.67
N GLU A 251 15.01 -43.04 46.18
CA GLU A 251 15.48 -41.75 46.75
C GLU A 251 15.84 -40.44 45.95
N GLN A 252 14.93 -39.45 46.09
CA GLN A 252 15.08 -38.07 46.63
C GLN A 252 15.83 -36.87 45.95
N GLU A 253 15.08 -35.75 45.93
CA GLU A 253 15.40 -34.32 46.19
C GLU A 253 15.95 -33.30 45.14
N GLU A 254 15.27 -32.13 45.18
CA GLU A 254 15.65 -30.72 44.93
C GLU A 254 16.22 -30.16 43.59
N LYS A 255 15.53 -29.11 43.12
CA LYS A 255 16.02 -27.88 42.45
C LYS A 255 16.93 -28.00 41.20
N ASN A 256 16.42 -27.59 40.04
CA ASN A 256 16.50 -26.17 39.61
C ASN A 256 15.67 -25.85 38.36
N GLN A 257 15.68 -24.57 37.97
CA GLN A 257 14.89 -23.93 36.91
C GLN A 257 15.21 -24.46 35.49
N ASP A 258 14.16 -24.58 34.66
CA ASP A 258 14.23 -24.57 33.19
C ASP A 258 13.17 -23.55 32.67
N PRO A 259 13.32 -22.99 31.45
CA PRO A 259 12.69 -21.71 31.08
C PRO A 259 11.25 -21.81 30.57
N GLU A 260 10.56 -20.65 30.57
CA GLU A 260 9.22 -20.49 30.00
C GLU A 260 9.15 -20.84 28.49
N PRO A 261 8.01 -21.36 28.01
CA PRO A 261 7.82 -21.63 26.59
C PRO A 261 7.72 -20.33 25.79
N VAL A 262 8.81 -19.96 25.13
CA VAL A 262 8.88 -18.79 24.24
C VAL A 262 7.79 -18.88 23.15
N GLN A 263 6.84 -17.95 23.20
CA GLN A 263 5.82 -17.81 22.16
C GLN A 263 6.50 -17.41 20.84
N GLN A 264 6.54 -18.33 19.88
CA GLN A 264 7.14 -18.07 18.58
C GLN A 264 6.21 -17.20 17.73
N GLU A 265 6.42 -15.88 17.77
CA GLU A 265 5.87 -14.96 16.78
C GLU A 265 6.26 -15.42 15.37
N LYS A 266 5.26 -15.75 14.54
CA LYS A 266 5.47 -15.99 13.11
C LYS A 266 5.90 -14.68 12.45
N LYS A 267 7.21 -14.52 12.23
CA LYS A 267 7.77 -13.44 11.41
C LYS A 267 7.16 -13.48 9.99
N GLU A 268 6.25 -12.56 9.71
CA GLU A 268 5.71 -12.36 8.36
C GLU A 268 6.81 -11.86 7.42
N THR A 269 7.27 -12.76 6.53
CA THR A 269 8.35 -12.48 5.59
C THR A 269 7.83 -11.79 4.34
N ARG A 270 7.64 -10.47 4.43
CA ARG A 270 7.29 -9.62 3.27
C ARG A 270 8.25 -9.82 2.11
N LYS A 271 7.71 -10.10 0.92
CA LYS A 271 8.49 -10.19 -0.33
C LYS A 271 8.20 -8.98 -1.21
N LYS A 272 9.24 -8.24 -1.61
CA LYS A 272 9.14 -7.12 -2.55
C LYS A 272 9.34 -7.63 -3.98
N VAL A 273 8.41 -7.29 -4.87
CA VAL A 273 8.56 -7.42 -6.32
C VAL A 273 8.61 -6.03 -6.94
N VAL A 274 9.39 -5.87 -8.01
CA VAL A 274 9.42 -4.66 -8.85
C VAL A 274 9.10 -5.08 -10.27
N ILE A 275 8.18 -4.36 -10.93
CA ILE A 275 7.74 -4.63 -12.29
C ILE A 275 7.79 -3.31 -13.06
N GLU A 276 8.44 -3.33 -14.22
CA GLU A 276 8.43 -2.27 -15.21
C GLU A 276 7.65 -2.76 -16.43
N ILE A 277 6.82 -1.89 -17.03
CA ILE A 277 5.94 -2.26 -18.14
C ILE A 277 6.04 -1.16 -19.21
N ILE A 278 6.54 -1.53 -20.39
CA ILE A 278 6.58 -0.67 -21.58
C ILE A 278 5.48 -1.15 -22.53
N ALA A 279 4.55 -0.26 -22.88
CA ALA A 279 3.38 -0.61 -23.68
C ALA A 279 2.90 0.57 -24.54
N LYS A 280 2.12 0.28 -25.60
CA LYS A 280 1.48 1.29 -26.44
C LYS A 280 0.23 1.85 -25.74
N GLU A 281 -0.15 3.08 -26.09
CA GLU A 281 -1.32 3.75 -25.49
C GLU A 281 -2.62 2.92 -25.56
N SER A 282 -2.86 2.22 -26.67
CA SER A 282 -3.98 1.28 -26.84
C SER A 282 -3.96 0.04 -25.93
N GLN A 283 -2.96 -0.09 -25.05
CA GLN A 283 -2.82 -1.19 -24.08
C GLN A 283 -2.94 -0.68 -22.63
N PHE A 284 -3.04 0.64 -22.40
CA PHE A 284 -3.09 1.22 -21.05
C PHE A 284 -4.36 0.83 -20.29
N GLU A 285 -5.49 0.59 -20.95
CA GLU A 285 -6.74 0.19 -20.31
C GLU A 285 -6.60 -1.17 -19.60
N ALA A 286 -6.07 -2.18 -20.30
CA ALA A 286 -5.78 -3.49 -19.71
C ALA A 286 -4.74 -3.43 -18.58
N ILE A 287 -3.75 -2.54 -18.67
CA ILE A 287 -2.74 -2.31 -17.63
C ILE A 287 -3.37 -1.64 -16.40
N ASN A 288 -4.31 -0.70 -16.59
CA ASN A 288 -5.05 -0.06 -15.51
C ASN A 288 -5.94 -1.07 -14.75
N ASP A 289 -6.59 -2.01 -15.44
CA ASP A 289 -7.40 -3.04 -14.79
C ASP A 289 -6.54 -4.09 -14.05
N PHE A 290 -5.39 -4.48 -14.60
CA PHE A 290 -4.38 -5.26 -13.87
C PHE A 290 -3.91 -4.54 -12.60
N TYR A 291 -3.61 -3.24 -12.69
CA TYR A 291 -3.23 -2.41 -11.54
C TYR A 291 -4.35 -2.29 -10.49
N ARG A 292 -5.61 -2.16 -10.92
CA ARG A 292 -6.79 -2.14 -10.03
C ARG A 292 -6.95 -3.45 -9.25
N ASN A 293 -6.75 -4.59 -9.91
CA ASN A 293 -6.82 -5.91 -9.27
C ASN A 293 -5.70 -6.10 -8.23
N LEU A 294 -4.44 -5.81 -8.60
CA LEU A 294 -3.31 -5.86 -7.67
C LEU A 294 -3.53 -4.96 -6.44
N LYS A 295 -4.12 -3.76 -6.62
CA LYS A 295 -4.40 -2.82 -5.52
C LYS A 295 -5.41 -3.38 -4.48
N GLN A 296 -6.20 -4.40 -4.82
CA GLN A 296 -7.11 -5.06 -3.87
C GLN A 296 -6.44 -6.18 -3.07
N THR A 297 -5.25 -6.65 -3.48
CA THR A 297 -4.64 -7.89 -2.98
C THR A 297 -3.23 -7.72 -2.39
N ALA A 298 -2.54 -6.61 -2.66
CA ALA A 298 -1.20 -6.34 -2.14
C ALA A 298 -1.19 -5.30 -1.00
N GLU A 299 -0.34 -5.52 0.02
CA GLU A 299 -0.16 -4.62 1.17
C GLU A 299 0.17 -3.17 0.77
N SER A 300 0.94 -2.97 -0.30
CA SER A 300 1.16 -1.64 -0.89
C SER A 300 1.63 -1.73 -2.33
N ILE A 301 1.27 -0.73 -3.15
CA ILE A 301 1.71 -0.57 -4.54
C ILE A 301 2.10 0.89 -4.77
N ARG A 302 3.16 1.11 -5.55
CA ARG A 302 3.61 2.44 -5.99
C ARG A 302 4.05 2.36 -7.44
N ILE A 303 3.69 3.36 -8.25
CA ILE A 303 4.25 3.55 -9.60
C ILE A 303 5.61 4.24 -9.42
N ILE A 304 6.66 3.70 -10.03
CA ILE A 304 8.05 4.15 -9.84
C ILE A 304 8.36 5.36 -10.73
N SER A 305 7.83 5.39 -11.95
CA SER A 305 7.92 6.51 -12.89
C SER A 305 6.70 6.53 -13.81
N LYS A 306 6.39 7.71 -14.35
CA LYS A 306 5.64 7.87 -15.60
C LYS A 306 6.51 8.69 -16.53
N LEU A 307 6.81 8.15 -17.69
CA LEU A 307 7.32 8.90 -18.84
C LEU A 307 6.16 9.09 -19.83
N HIS A 308 6.30 10.08 -20.71
CA HIS A 308 5.43 10.32 -21.88
C HIS A 308 6.30 10.18 -23.13
#